data_AF-A0A397JDH3-F1
#
_entry.id   AF-A0A397JDH3-F1
#
_cell.length_a   1.000
_cell.length_b   1.000
_cell.length_c   1.000
_cell.angle_alpha   90.00
_cell.angle_beta   90.00
_cell.angle_gamma   90.00
#
_symmetry.space_group_name_H-M   'P 1'
#
loop_
_entity.id
_entity.type
_entity.pdbx_description
1 polymer ?
#
loop_
_entity_poly.entity_id
_entity_poly.type
_entity_poly.pdbx_seq_one_letter_code
_entity_poly.pdbx_strand_id
1 'polypeptide(L)'
;MKTYINTINELLATEDILSESEIATMIMADNEIENNSFSDFDEEEEEVPSPVTSKEALNALKILIRYEEQLSDNNENSINNLRKKLLLYERMYEKTKKQVSLEHMWDN
;
A
#
# COMPACT_ATOMS: atom_id res chain seq x y z
N MET A 1 -35.41 -38.71 33.80
CA MET A 1 -35.01 -37.41 34.39
C MET A 1 -34.68 -36.48 33.22
N LYS A 2 -35.68 -35.73 32.75
CA LYS A 2 -35.61 -34.78 31.64
C LYS A 2 -35.43 -33.39 32.24
N THR A 3 -34.32 -32.71 31.96
CA THR A 3 -34.22 -31.24 32.01
C THR A 3 -32.81 -30.83 31.56
N TYR A 4 -32.57 -30.85 30.26
CA TYR A 4 -31.49 -30.08 29.67
C TYR A 4 -32.06 -29.44 28.40
N ILE A 5 -31.69 -28.18 28.18
CA ILE A 5 -32.06 -27.31 27.06
C ILE A 5 -33.40 -26.58 27.28
N ASN A 6 -33.35 -25.44 27.97
CA ASN A 6 -34.40 -24.43 27.87
C ASN A 6 -33.87 -23.01 28.14
N THR A 7 -32.74 -22.63 27.55
CA THR A 7 -32.17 -21.28 27.76
C THR A 7 -31.63 -20.60 26.50
N ILE A 8 -31.89 -21.11 25.28
CA ILE A 8 -31.37 -20.51 24.02
C ILE A 8 -32.49 -19.82 23.21
N ASN A 9 -33.53 -19.29 23.88
CA ASN A 9 -34.59 -18.53 23.18
C ASN A 9 -34.89 -17.18 23.84
N GLU A 10 -34.03 -16.71 24.74
CA GLU A 10 -34.13 -15.33 25.20
C GLU A 10 -33.23 -14.48 24.28
N LEU A 11 -33.86 -13.71 23.39
CA LEU A 11 -33.19 -12.71 22.59
C LEU A 11 -32.70 -11.62 23.57
N LEU A 12 -31.47 -11.76 24.04
CA LEU A 12 -30.79 -10.69 24.74
C LEU A 12 -30.60 -9.56 23.73
N ALA A 13 -31.48 -8.56 23.79
CA ALA A 13 -31.34 -7.30 23.07
C ALA A 13 -30.14 -6.57 23.67
N THR A 14 -28.95 -6.92 23.20
CA THR A 14 -27.74 -6.17 23.44
C THR A 14 -27.45 -5.37 22.19
N GLU A 15 -27.35 -4.05 22.38
CA GLU A 15 -27.04 -3.01 21.39
C GLU A 15 -28.29 -2.34 20.78
N ASP A 16 -28.40 -1.02 20.97
CA ASP A 16 -29.39 -0.16 20.29
C ASP A 16 -29.09 -0.22 18.79
N ILE A 17 -29.85 -1.04 18.07
CA ILE A 17 -29.74 -1.15 16.62
C ILE A 17 -30.24 0.17 16.04
N LEU A 18 -29.33 0.94 15.43
CA LEU A 18 -29.68 2.14 14.67
C LEU A 18 -30.70 1.77 13.59
N SER A 19 -31.74 2.59 13.47
CA SER A 19 -32.71 2.47 12.40
C SER A 19 -32.03 2.71 11.05
N GLU A 20 -32.56 2.10 9.99
CA GLU A 20 -32.06 2.29 8.61
C GLU A 20 -32.03 3.78 8.22
N SER A 21 -32.96 4.58 8.75
CA SER A 21 -32.97 6.04 8.56
C SER A 21 -31.78 6.75 9.19
N GLU A 22 -31.35 6.35 10.39
CA GLU A 22 -30.19 6.94 11.06
C GLU A 22 -28.90 6.61 10.30
N ILE A 23 -28.80 5.37 9.81
CA ILE A 23 -27.69 4.94 8.95
C ILE A 23 -27.63 5.78 7.68
N ALA A 24 -28.78 6.00 7.01
CA ALA A 24 -28.83 6.81 5.80
C ALA A 24 -28.42 8.27 6.04
N THR A 25 -28.82 8.86 7.18
CA THR A 25 -28.42 10.23 7.52
C THR A 25 -26.93 10.37 7.81
N MET A 26 -26.30 9.37 8.45
CA MET A 26 -24.86 9.39 8.71
C MET A 26 -24.06 9.36 7.40
N ILE A 27 -24.47 8.52 6.44
CA ILE A 27 -23.83 8.43 5.12
C ILE A 27 -23.96 9.75 4.34
N MET A 28 -25.12 10.40 4.41
CA MET A 28 -25.32 11.69 3.73
C MET A 28 -24.49 12.81 4.36
N ALA A 29 -24.36 12.84 5.69
CA ALA A 29 -23.54 13.83 6.39
C ALA A 29 -22.05 13.73 6.03
N ASP A 30 -21.51 12.51 5.92
CA ASP A 30 -20.11 12.30 5.52
C ASP A 30 -19.84 12.80 4.09
N ASN A 31 -20.79 12.58 3.17
CA ASN A 31 -20.68 13.06 1.78
C ASN A 31 -20.72 14.59 1.66
N GLU A 32 -21.37 15.31 2.57
CA GLU A 32 -21.42 16.78 2.54
C GLU A 32 -20.11 17.43 3.00
N ILE A 33 -19.33 16.73 3.84
CA ILE A 33 -18.03 17.21 4.36
C ILE A 33 -16.94 17.08 3.28
N GLU A 34 -16.91 15.98 2.52
CA GLU A 34 -15.95 15.80 1.43
C GLU A 34 -16.12 16.81 0.29
N ASN A 35 -17.35 17.26 0.02
CA ASN A 35 -17.63 18.14 -1.13
C ASN A 35 -17.42 19.64 -0.87
N ASN A 36 -17.27 20.08 0.39
CA ASN A 36 -17.12 21.51 0.74
C ASN A 36 -15.72 21.90 1.24
N SER A 37 -14.73 21.00 1.16
CA SER A 37 -13.40 21.23 1.72
C SER A 37 -12.37 21.88 0.78
N PHE A 38 -12.76 22.27 -0.44
CA PHE A 38 -11.84 22.86 -1.42
C PHE A 38 -12.19 24.30 -1.77
N SER A 39 -11.72 25.26 -0.98
CA SER A 39 -11.31 26.58 -1.47
C SER A 39 -10.57 27.31 -0.36
N ASP A 40 -9.24 27.38 -0.46
CA ASP A 40 -8.39 28.54 -0.11
C ASP A 40 -6.95 28.14 0.27
N PHE A 41 -6.31 27.28 -0.53
CA PHE A 41 -4.85 27.18 -0.50
C PHE A 41 -4.31 27.36 -1.93
N ASP A 42 -3.59 28.47 -2.14
CA ASP A 42 -2.56 28.60 -3.17
C ASP A 42 -1.46 27.58 -2.83
N GLU A 43 -1.70 26.31 -3.16
CA GLU A 43 -0.67 25.29 -3.20
C GLU A 43 0.05 25.46 -4.54
N GLU A 44 1.31 25.91 -4.50
CA GLU A 44 2.26 25.60 -5.56
C GLU A 44 2.15 24.09 -5.78
N GLU A 45 1.58 23.66 -6.91
CA GLU A 45 1.40 22.26 -7.24
C GLU A 45 2.76 21.55 -7.09
N GLU A 46 2.99 20.86 -5.97
CA GLU A 46 4.07 19.89 -5.89
C GLU A 46 3.73 18.84 -6.94
N GLU A 47 4.38 18.92 -8.11
CA GLU A 47 4.27 17.92 -9.15
C GLU A 47 4.55 16.56 -8.51
N VAL A 48 3.47 15.77 -8.35
CA VAL A 48 3.57 14.43 -7.81
C VAL A 48 4.54 13.67 -8.70
N PRO A 49 5.65 13.13 -8.15
CA PRO A 49 6.66 12.48 -8.96
C PRO A 49 6.03 11.32 -9.72
N SER A 50 6.26 11.30 -11.03
CA SER A 50 5.73 10.27 -11.91
C SER A 50 6.09 8.87 -11.40
N PRO A 51 5.16 7.90 -11.41
CA PRO A 51 5.43 6.57 -10.90
C PRO A 51 6.60 5.93 -11.64
N VAL A 52 7.64 5.59 -10.89
CA VAL A 52 8.87 4.99 -11.43
C VAL A 52 8.70 3.48 -11.55
N THR A 53 9.05 2.91 -12.70
CA THR A 53 9.01 1.45 -12.86
C THR A 53 10.14 0.78 -12.06
N SER A 54 9.94 -0.46 -11.63
CA SER A 54 11.00 -1.21 -10.92
C SER A 54 12.29 -1.34 -11.73
N LYS A 55 12.19 -1.35 -13.06
CA LYS A 55 13.34 -1.39 -13.98
C LYS A 55 14.12 -0.07 -13.97
N GLU A 56 13.42 1.07 -13.99
CA GLU A 56 14.04 2.40 -13.93
C GLU A 56 14.72 2.63 -12.58
N ALA A 57 14.06 2.27 -11.47
CA ALA A 57 14.64 2.35 -10.14
C ALA A 57 15.92 1.49 -10.00
N LEU A 58 15.91 0.26 -10.55
CA LEU A 58 17.10 -0.60 -10.60
C LEU A 58 18.23 0.01 -11.43
N ASN A 59 17.91 0.63 -12.56
CA ASN A 59 18.91 1.27 -13.41
C ASN A 59 19.52 2.50 -12.72
N ALA A 60 18.68 3.34 -12.09
CA ALA A 60 19.12 4.49 -11.31
C ALA A 60 20.07 4.08 -10.17
N LEU A 61 19.75 2.99 -9.45
CA LEU A 61 20.63 2.46 -8.40
C LEU A 61 21.99 2.00 -8.93
N LYS A 62 22.04 1.39 -10.12
CA LYS A 62 23.32 1.02 -10.78
C LYS A 62 24.16 2.24 -11.13
N ILE A 63 23.51 3.29 -11.64
CA ILE A 63 24.17 4.55 -11.97
C ILE A 63 24.72 5.21 -10.71
N LEU A 64 23.93 5.27 -9.64
CA LEU A 64 24.35 5.81 -8.34
C LEU A 64 25.58 5.07 -7.82
N ILE A 65 25.56 3.74 -7.79
CA ILE A 65 26.70 2.94 -7.32
C ILE A 65 27.97 3.26 -8.12
N ARG A 66 27.88 3.37 -9.46
CA ARG A 66 29.03 3.71 -10.31
C ARG A 66 29.56 5.11 -10.03
N TYR A 67 28.67 6.06 -9.82
CA TYR A 67 29.05 7.44 -9.48
C TYR A 67 29.79 7.47 -8.15
N GLU A 68 29.25 6.81 -7.13
CA GLU A 68 29.88 6.70 -5.83
C GLU A 68 31.26 6.02 -5.95
N GLU A 69 31.38 4.92 -6.69
CA GLU A 69 32.67 4.24 -6.91
C GLU A 69 33.75 5.12 -7.57
N GLN A 70 33.38 6.18 -8.27
CA GLN A 70 34.31 7.12 -8.89
C GLN A 70 34.79 8.24 -7.95
N LEU A 71 34.11 8.45 -6.82
CA LEU A 71 34.50 9.46 -5.83
C LEU A 71 35.65 8.93 -4.97
N SER A 72 36.72 9.71 -4.81
CA SER A 72 37.93 9.27 -4.08
C SER A 72 37.74 9.16 -2.57
N ASP A 73 36.75 9.86 -2.01
CA ASP A 73 36.50 9.98 -0.57
C ASP A 73 35.43 9.01 -0.06
N ASN A 74 35.17 7.95 -0.82
CA ASN A 74 33.95 7.21 -0.59
C ASN A 74 34.02 6.21 0.56
N ASN A 75 32.93 6.15 1.33
CA ASN A 75 32.80 5.21 2.43
C ASN A 75 32.51 3.82 1.85
N GLU A 76 33.54 2.99 1.80
CA GLU A 76 33.49 1.63 1.22
C GLU A 76 32.38 0.76 1.84
N ASN A 77 32.04 0.97 3.12
CA ASN A 77 30.91 0.29 3.76
C ASN A 77 29.55 0.72 3.20
N SER A 78 29.39 1.99 2.83
CA SER A 78 28.17 2.52 2.23
C SER A 78 27.95 1.92 0.84
N ILE A 79 28.99 1.92 0.00
CA ILE A 79 28.95 1.34 -1.35
C ILE A 79 28.66 -0.16 -1.28
N ASN A 80 29.30 -0.89 -0.36
CA ASN A 80 29.03 -2.32 -0.18
C ASN A 80 27.59 -2.62 0.24
N ASN A 81 26.97 -1.75 1.05
CA ASN A 81 25.56 -1.87 1.38
C ASN A 81 24.66 -1.61 0.17
N LEU A 82 24.98 -0.63 -0.67
CA LEU A 82 24.25 -0.38 -1.92
C LEU A 82 24.34 -1.56 -2.89
N ARG A 83 25.54 -2.15 -3.04
CA ARG A 83 25.74 -3.37 -3.85
C ARG A 83 24.92 -4.55 -3.33
N LYS A 84 24.86 -4.77 -2.01
CA LYS A 84 24.01 -5.82 -1.41
C LYS A 84 22.53 -5.58 -1.67
N LYS A 85 22.07 -4.33 -1.54
CA LYS A 85 20.69 -3.95 -1.86
C LYS A 85 20.37 -4.15 -3.34
N LEU A 86 21.29 -3.78 -4.24
CA LEU A 86 21.14 -4.02 -5.68
C LEU A 86 20.91 -5.50 -5.99
N LEU A 87 21.75 -6.38 -5.43
CA LEU A 87 21.61 -7.83 -5.61
C LEU A 87 20.25 -8.35 -5.11
N LEU A 88 19.79 -7.86 -3.96
CA LEU A 88 18.48 -8.22 -3.41
C LEU A 88 17.36 -7.79 -4.37
N TYR A 89 17.39 -6.55 -4.86
CA TYR A 89 16.37 -6.02 -5.75
C TYR A 89 16.36 -6.69 -7.13
N GLU A 90 17.52 -7.03 -7.69
CA GLU A 90 17.60 -7.80 -8.94
C GLU A 90 16.95 -9.19 -8.76
N ARG A 91 17.21 -9.86 -7.64
CA ARG A 91 16.58 -11.15 -7.33
C ARG A 91 15.06 -11.02 -7.20
N MET A 92 14.58 -9.96 -6.54
CA MET A 92 13.15 -9.73 -6.37
C MET A 92 12.48 -9.44 -7.72
N TYR A 93 13.08 -8.59 -8.54
CA TYR A 93 12.59 -8.27 -9.87
C TYR A 93 12.44 -9.52 -10.76
N GLU A 94 13.45 -10.40 -10.78
CA GLU A 94 13.39 -11.65 -11.53
C GLU A 94 12.34 -12.63 -10.97
N LYS A 95 12.12 -12.66 -9.66
CA LYS A 95 11.03 -13.46 -9.06
C LYS A 95 9.67 -12.95 -9.47
N THR A 96 9.43 -11.64 -9.38
CA THR A 96 8.16 -11.02 -9.79
C THR A 96 7.88 -11.28 -11.27
N LYS A 97 8.88 -11.14 -12.14
CA LYS A 97 8.74 -11.46 -13.57
C LYS A 97 8.31 -12.92 -13.81
N LYS A 98 8.91 -13.86 -13.06
CA LYS A 98 8.53 -15.28 -13.14
C LYS A 98 7.12 -15.55 -12.64
N GLN A 99 6.70 -14.89 -11.57
CA GLN A 99 5.35 -15.04 -11.03
C GLN A 99 4.30 -14.53 -12.03
N VAL A 100 4.48 -13.32 -12.57
CA VAL A 100 3.58 -12.75 -13.60
C VAL A 100 3.50 -13.68 -14.83
N SER A 101 4.62 -14.29 -15.23
CA SER A 101 4.64 -15.25 -16.33
C SER A 101 3.86 -16.54 -16.06
N LEU A 102 3.77 -16.99 -14.80
CA LEU A 102 3.02 -18.19 -14.42
C LEU A 102 1.52 -17.89 -14.31
N GLU A 103 1.15 -16.71 -13.80
CA GLU A 103 -0.25 -16.25 -13.76
C GLU A 103 -0.83 -16.22 -15.17
N HIS A 104 -0.10 -15.68 -16.16
CA HIS A 104 -0.52 -15.71 -17.57
C HIS A 104 -0.66 -17.12 -18.18
N MET A 105 -0.07 -18.16 -17.59
CA MET A 105 -0.25 -19.55 -18.06
C MET A 105 -1.51 -20.21 -17.50
N TRP A 106 -2.08 -19.70 -16.40
CA TRP A 106 -3.28 -20.26 -15.77
C TRP A 106 -4.58 -19.58 -16.21
N ASP A 107 -4.48 -18.41 -16.84
CA ASP A 107 -5.62 -17.69 -17.44
C ASP A 107 -5.97 -18.16 -18.87
N ASN A 108 -5.36 -19.25 -19.35
CA ASN A 108 -5.65 -19.94 -20.61
C ASN A 108 -6.16 -21.36 -20.35
#